data_AF-A0A7G8EWY9-F1
#
_entry.id   AF-A0A7G8EWY9-F1
#
_cell.length_a   1.000
_cell.length_b   1.000
_cell.length_c   1.000
_cell.angle_alpha   90.00
_cell.angle_beta   90.00
_cell.angle_gamma   90.00
#
_symmetry.space_group_name_H-M   'P 1'
#
loop_
_entity.id
_entity.type
_entity.pdbx_description
1 polymer ?
#
loop_
_entity_poly.entity_id
_entity_poly.type
_entity_poly.pdbx_seq_one_letter_code
_entity_poly.pdbx_strand_id
1 'polypeptide(L)'
;MNRRVAPALLTSWLLLVTLTLAAQRSGQSAIIRHTKDGYSTQVGTPLTGMHELQVAQRFITSERAFNAFFMSEFDFWDARILADYWDLNIRNSKLNIGRKLIRNQQNGTLDLAINSLNSQVRRAREQYLRSVRYGNPSTYALYLEYYTYNDARRLAQLWNNGNASPRQIAEAKYAIDRGLALGNYDFIEASLKRARQMD
;
A
#
# COMPACT_ATOMS: atom_id res chain seq x y z
N MET A 1 -2.87 25.44 -53.94
CA MET A 1 -2.39 24.13 -53.44
C MET A 1 -1.97 24.28 -51.99
N ASN A 2 -2.90 24.13 -51.06
CA ASN A 2 -2.64 24.23 -49.61
C ASN A 2 -2.44 22.84 -49.03
N ARG A 3 -1.17 22.48 -48.78
CA ARG A 3 -0.84 21.28 -47.98
C ARG A 3 -1.08 21.61 -46.51
N ARG A 4 -2.18 21.12 -45.96
CA ARG A 4 -2.39 21.04 -44.51
C ARG A 4 -1.42 19.99 -43.96
N VAL A 5 -0.47 20.45 -43.16
CA VAL A 5 0.38 19.58 -42.34
C VAL A 5 -0.47 19.12 -41.16
N ALA A 6 -0.73 17.83 -41.05
CA ALA A 6 -1.39 17.25 -39.88
C ALA A 6 -0.38 17.16 -38.72
N PRO A 7 -0.72 17.57 -37.48
CA PRO A 7 0.12 17.27 -36.34
C PRO A 7 -0.18 15.83 -35.89
N ALA A 8 0.65 14.89 -36.35
CA ALA A 8 0.72 13.54 -35.80
C ALA A 8 1.55 13.57 -34.51
N LEU A 9 1.01 14.15 -33.43
CA LEU A 9 1.62 14.15 -32.09
C LEU A 9 0.52 14.12 -31.01
N LEU A 10 -0.22 13.01 -30.89
CA LEU A 10 -1.26 12.88 -29.85
C LEU A 10 -1.25 11.57 -29.05
N THR A 11 -0.22 10.73 -29.15
CA THR A 11 -0.23 9.41 -28.49
C THR A 11 1.12 9.01 -27.89
N SER A 12 1.79 9.88 -27.13
CA SER A 12 3.09 9.54 -26.52
C SER A 12 3.22 9.77 -25.01
N TRP A 13 2.12 10.00 -24.28
CA TRP A 13 2.15 10.02 -22.81
C TRP A 13 1.54 8.78 -22.15
N LEU A 14 0.66 8.06 -22.86
CA LEU A 14 0.00 6.85 -22.34
C LEU A 14 0.95 5.64 -22.20
N LEU A 15 1.99 5.54 -23.04
CA LEU A 15 3.01 4.50 -22.95
C LEU A 15 3.99 4.72 -21.79
N LEU A 16 4.14 5.96 -21.29
CA LEU A 16 5.02 6.24 -20.16
C LEU A 16 4.39 5.81 -18.83
N VAL A 17 3.06 5.79 -18.72
CA VAL A 17 2.37 5.36 -17.48
C VAL A 17 2.49 3.85 -17.25
N THR A 18 2.75 3.05 -18.31
CA THR A 18 3.08 1.63 -18.19
C THR A 18 4.58 1.36 -18.01
N LEU A 19 5.44 2.35 -18.23
CA LEU A 19 6.90 2.21 -18.21
C LEU A 19 7.60 3.18 -17.24
N THR A 20 6.88 3.74 -16.26
CA THR A 20 7.56 4.31 -15.10
C THR A 20 8.09 3.16 -14.28
N LEU A 21 9.42 3.05 -14.32
CA LEU A 21 10.30 2.40 -13.38
C LEU A 21 9.58 2.07 -12.09
N ALA A 22 9.73 0.84 -11.61
CA ALA A 22 9.68 0.55 -10.19
C ALA A 22 10.55 1.58 -9.49
N ALA A 23 9.95 2.69 -9.07
CA ALA A 23 10.61 3.71 -8.29
C ALA A 23 11.07 2.94 -7.06
N GLN A 24 12.38 2.78 -6.93
CA GLN A 24 13.01 2.26 -5.72
C GLN A 24 12.32 3.00 -4.58
N ARG A 25 11.47 2.28 -3.83
CA ARG A 25 10.94 2.76 -2.55
C ARG A 25 12.18 3.21 -1.81
N SER A 26 12.27 4.50 -1.52
CA SER A 26 13.37 5.05 -0.75
C SER A 26 13.38 4.28 0.56
N GLY A 27 14.38 3.41 0.75
CA GLY A 27 14.51 2.57 1.92
C GLY A 27 14.77 3.45 3.12
N GLN A 28 13.71 4.00 3.72
CA GLN A 28 13.76 4.48 5.08
C GLN A 28 13.74 3.25 5.97
N SER A 29 14.91 2.61 6.09
CA SER A 29 15.16 1.62 7.13
C SER A 29 15.21 2.37 8.47
N ALA A 30 14.05 2.67 9.04
CA ALA A 30 13.98 3.07 10.43
C ALA A 30 14.46 1.89 11.27
N ILE A 31 15.64 2.02 11.88
CA ILE A 31 16.12 1.05 12.86
C ILE A 31 15.10 1.07 14.02
N ILE A 32 14.24 0.05 14.10
CA ILE A 32 13.31 -0.15 15.20
C ILE A 32 14.14 -0.47 16.45
N ARG A 33 14.59 0.56 17.18
CA ARG A 33 15.25 0.43 18.47
C ARG A 33 14.17 0.27 19.54
N HIS A 34 13.97 -0.95 20.02
CA HIS A 34 13.17 -1.19 21.23
C HIS A 34 14.07 -1.65 22.38
N THR A 35 13.92 -0.96 23.51
CA THR A 35 14.41 -1.40 24.81
C THR A 35 13.80 -2.75 25.17
N LYS A 36 14.62 -3.60 25.79
CA LYS A 36 14.33 -5.00 26.07
C LYS A 36 13.52 -5.08 27.38
N ASP A 37 12.25 -4.76 27.33
CA ASP A 37 11.40 -4.80 28.52
C ASP A 37 10.94 -6.26 28.77
N GLY A 38 11.51 -6.90 29.80
CA GLY A 38 11.08 -8.22 30.27
C GLY A 38 10.06 -8.06 31.40
N TYR A 39 8.98 -8.86 31.37
CA TYR A 39 8.01 -8.95 32.47
C TYR A 39 8.28 -10.23 33.26
N SER A 40 8.48 -10.11 34.57
CA SER A 40 8.46 -11.25 35.49
C SER A 40 7.18 -11.25 36.32
N THR A 41 6.70 -12.44 36.65
CA THR A 41 5.58 -12.62 37.58
C THR A 41 5.99 -13.60 38.66
N GLN A 42 5.53 -13.37 39.88
CA GLN A 42 5.76 -14.30 40.98
C GLN A 42 4.59 -15.29 41.06
N VAL A 43 4.90 -16.59 41.14
CA VAL A 43 3.91 -17.64 41.37
C VAL A 43 4.28 -18.37 42.65
N GLY A 44 3.38 -18.30 43.63
CA GLY A 44 3.49 -19.04 44.88
C GLY A 44 2.86 -20.42 44.76
N THR A 45 3.56 -21.46 45.20
CA THR A 45 2.94 -22.77 45.44
C THR A 45 3.10 -23.18 46.90
N PRO A 46 2.10 -23.87 47.50
CA PRO A 46 2.15 -24.28 48.90
C PRO A 46 3.33 -25.21 49.25
N LEU A 47 3.89 -25.89 48.25
CA LEU A 47 4.92 -26.92 48.42
C LEU A 47 6.35 -26.39 48.22
N THR A 48 6.52 -25.29 47.48
CA THR A 48 7.87 -24.84 47.08
C THR A 48 8.13 -23.33 47.26
N GLY A 49 7.17 -22.58 47.81
CA GLY A 49 7.32 -21.13 48.04
C GLY A 49 7.07 -20.28 46.79
N MET A 50 7.56 -19.04 46.82
CA MET A 50 7.42 -18.07 45.73
C MET A 50 8.52 -18.29 44.67
N HIS A 51 8.12 -18.55 43.44
CA HIS A 51 9.02 -18.68 42.30
C HIS A 51 8.84 -17.50 41.36
N GLU A 52 9.94 -16.91 40.92
CA GLU A 52 9.93 -15.94 39.83
C GLU A 52 9.84 -16.69 38.50
N LEU A 53 8.70 -16.56 37.83
CA LEU A 53 8.56 -17.03 36.46
C LEU A 53 8.97 -15.90 35.52
N GLN A 54 10.03 -16.14 34.77
CA GLN A 54 10.30 -15.35 33.57
C GLN A 54 9.30 -15.80 32.49
N VAL A 55 8.26 -14.99 32.27
CA VAL A 55 7.28 -15.27 31.21
C VAL A 55 7.97 -15.01 29.87
N ALA A 56 8.46 -16.07 29.24
CA ALA A 56 9.21 -15.98 27.98
C ALA A 56 8.35 -15.54 26.77
N GLN A 57 7.03 -15.40 26.92
CA GLN A 57 6.18 -14.87 25.86
C GLN A 57 6.20 -13.34 25.89
N ARG A 58 7.07 -12.77 25.05
CA ARG A 58 6.98 -11.38 24.61
C ARG A 58 5.66 -11.17 23.86
N PHE A 59 4.59 -10.85 24.59
CA PHE A 59 3.33 -10.48 23.97
C PHE A 59 3.53 -9.20 23.15
N ILE A 60 3.32 -9.29 21.83
CA ILE A 60 3.32 -8.12 20.96
C ILE A 60 1.96 -7.45 21.10
N THR A 61 1.91 -6.35 21.85
CA THR A 61 0.67 -5.57 22.01
C THR A 61 0.20 -5.01 20.66
N SER A 62 -1.10 -4.75 20.54
CA SER A 62 -1.68 -4.15 19.31
C SER A 62 -1.05 -2.79 19.00
N GLU A 63 -0.77 -1.99 20.02
CA GLU A 63 -0.09 -0.70 19.87
C GLU A 63 1.32 -0.85 19.31
N ARG A 64 2.13 -1.76 19.86
CA ARG A 64 3.49 -2.03 19.34
C ARG A 64 3.44 -2.52 17.89
N ALA A 65 2.50 -3.42 17.58
CA ALA A 65 2.30 -3.89 16.22
C ALA A 65 1.91 -2.76 15.26
N PHE A 66 1.00 -1.87 15.67
CA PHE A 66 0.65 -0.71 14.86
C PHE A 66 1.84 0.22 14.64
N ASN A 67 2.58 0.55 15.70
CA ASN A 67 3.76 1.40 15.59
C ASN A 67 4.81 0.78 14.66
N ALA A 68 5.05 -0.53 14.77
CA ALA A 68 5.96 -1.22 13.86
C ALA A 68 5.49 -1.20 12.40
N PHE A 69 4.19 -1.28 12.13
CA PHE A 69 3.65 -1.08 10.78
C PHE A 69 3.93 0.35 10.28
N PHE A 70 3.61 1.38 11.06
CA PHE A 70 3.80 2.79 10.66
C PHE A 70 5.28 3.19 10.52
N MET A 71 6.18 2.49 11.19
CA MET A 71 7.63 2.67 11.06
C MET A 71 8.26 1.84 9.92
N SER A 72 7.47 1.00 9.24
CA SER A 72 7.96 0.12 8.17
C SER A 72 7.84 0.75 6.79
N GLU A 73 8.38 0.07 5.77
CA GLU A 73 8.20 0.45 4.36
C GLU A 73 6.81 0.10 3.77
N PHE A 74 5.96 -0.56 4.55
CA PHE A 74 4.62 -0.92 4.11
C PHE A 74 3.66 0.23 4.35
N ASP A 75 2.94 0.60 3.29
CA ASP A 75 2.00 1.71 3.34
C ASP A 75 0.55 1.22 3.59
N PHE A 76 -0.38 2.17 3.60
CA PHE A 76 -1.81 1.90 3.73
C PHE A 76 -2.32 0.94 2.65
N TRP A 77 -1.89 1.11 1.40
CA TRP A 77 -2.37 0.35 0.26
C TRP A 77 -1.85 -1.09 0.27
N ASP A 78 -0.62 -1.30 0.75
CA ASP A 78 -0.10 -2.65 1.02
C ASP A 78 -0.93 -3.37 2.07
N ALA A 79 -1.23 -2.71 3.19
CA ALA A 79 -2.08 -3.29 4.22
C ALA A 79 -3.50 -3.54 3.69
N ARG A 80 -4.03 -2.63 2.86
CA ARG A 80 -5.35 -2.74 2.26
C ARG A 80 -5.48 -3.94 1.32
N ILE A 81 -4.48 -4.17 0.46
CA ILE A 81 -4.53 -5.28 -0.48
C ILE A 81 -4.24 -6.62 0.20
N LEU A 82 -3.38 -6.61 1.23
CA LEU A 82 -3.18 -7.78 2.08
C LEU A 82 -4.39 -8.11 2.94
N ALA A 83 -5.24 -7.13 3.26
CA ALA A 83 -6.50 -7.35 3.97
C ALA A 83 -7.41 -8.29 3.16
N ASP A 84 -7.62 -7.99 1.89
CA ASP A 84 -8.41 -8.86 0.99
C ASP A 84 -7.74 -10.23 0.79
N TYR A 85 -6.42 -10.24 0.59
CA TYR A 85 -5.68 -11.48 0.34
C TYR A 85 -5.66 -12.43 1.54
N TRP A 86 -5.65 -11.89 2.76
CA TRP A 86 -5.67 -12.67 3.99
C TRP A 86 -7.09 -12.89 4.56
N ASP A 87 -8.13 -12.37 3.90
CA ASP A 87 -9.51 -12.36 4.40
C ASP A 87 -9.63 -11.72 5.80
N LEU A 88 -9.10 -10.50 5.91
CA LEU A 88 -9.07 -9.70 7.15
C LEU A 88 -9.55 -8.29 6.88
N ASN A 89 -9.95 -7.57 7.93
CA ASN A 89 -10.08 -6.12 7.83
C ASN A 89 -8.70 -5.43 7.80
N ILE A 90 -8.68 -4.19 7.30
CA ILE A 90 -7.45 -3.39 7.12
C ILE A 90 -6.68 -3.23 8.43
N ARG A 91 -7.39 -2.99 9.54
CA ARG A 91 -6.78 -2.86 10.88
C ARG A 91 -6.02 -4.13 11.28
N ASN A 92 -6.62 -5.30 11.07
CA ASN A 92 -6.00 -6.59 11.38
C ASN A 92 -4.84 -6.90 10.43
N SER A 93 -4.92 -6.49 9.17
CA SER A 93 -3.81 -6.58 8.21
C SER A 93 -2.58 -5.78 8.70
N LYS A 94 -2.77 -4.50 9.08
CA LYS A 94 -1.71 -3.66 9.68
C LYS A 94 -1.08 -4.31 10.92
N LEU A 95 -1.91 -4.82 11.83
CA LEU A 95 -1.44 -5.53 13.02
C LEU A 95 -0.63 -6.78 12.67
N ASN A 96 -1.05 -7.55 11.68
CA ASN A 96 -0.34 -8.76 11.26
C ASN A 96 1.00 -8.46 10.60
N ILE A 97 1.10 -7.40 9.79
CA ILE A 97 2.37 -6.90 9.26
C ILE A 97 3.30 -6.54 10.43
N GLY A 98 2.86 -5.67 11.34
CA GLY A 98 3.66 -5.23 12.48
C GLY A 98 4.12 -6.36 13.41
N ARG A 99 3.24 -7.33 13.70
CA ARG A 99 3.59 -8.52 14.49
C ARG A 99 4.65 -9.38 13.80
N LYS A 100 4.56 -9.56 12.48
CA LYS A 100 5.57 -10.30 11.71
C LYS A 100 6.92 -9.59 11.77
N LEU A 101 6.95 -8.26 11.63
CA LEU A 101 8.18 -7.47 11.71
C LEU A 101 8.83 -7.57 13.10
N ILE A 102 8.07 -7.32 14.18
CA ILE A 102 8.60 -7.38 15.54
C ILE A 102 9.10 -8.78 15.89
N ARG A 103 8.32 -9.82 15.61
CA ARG A 103 8.71 -11.21 15.92
C ARG A 103 10.00 -11.60 15.24
N ASN A 104 10.16 -11.25 13.97
CA ASN A 104 11.36 -11.59 13.23
C ASN A 104 12.54 -10.70 13.59
N GLN A 105 12.33 -9.42 13.91
CA GLN A 105 13.37 -8.57 14.49
C GLN A 105 13.91 -9.18 15.80
N GLN A 106 13.02 -9.67 16.67
CA GLN A 106 13.42 -10.31 17.93
C GLN A 106 14.20 -11.61 17.72
N ASN A 107 14.01 -12.28 16.58
CA ASN A 107 14.67 -13.52 16.21
C ASN A 107 15.90 -13.32 15.31
N GLY A 108 16.26 -12.07 14.97
CA GLY A 108 17.37 -11.77 14.05
C GLY A 108 17.08 -12.11 12.57
N THR A 109 15.81 -12.24 12.19
CA THR A 109 15.35 -12.66 10.85
C THR A 109 14.49 -11.59 10.16
N LEU A 110 14.66 -10.30 10.49
CA LEU A 110 13.84 -9.21 9.97
C LEU A 110 13.81 -9.19 8.43
N ASP A 111 14.94 -9.34 7.77
CA ASP A 111 15.03 -9.31 6.31
C ASP A 111 14.19 -10.42 5.66
N LEU A 112 14.14 -11.61 6.26
CA LEU A 112 13.29 -12.70 5.79
C LEU A 112 11.81 -12.36 5.93
N ALA A 113 11.42 -11.65 7.00
CA ALA A 113 10.05 -11.21 7.18
C ALA A 113 9.65 -10.15 6.15
N ILE A 114 10.53 -9.18 5.88
CA ILE A 114 10.33 -8.15 4.87
C ILE A 114 10.17 -8.80 3.49
N ASN A 115 11.08 -9.71 3.12
CA ASN A 115 11.00 -10.45 1.85
C ASN A 115 9.72 -11.29 1.74
N SER A 116 9.32 -11.95 2.84
CA SER A 116 8.09 -12.72 2.91
C SER A 116 6.85 -11.84 2.74
N LEU A 117 6.81 -10.66 3.36
CA LEU A 117 5.73 -9.69 3.23
C LEU A 117 5.67 -9.12 1.82
N ASN A 118 6.80 -8.71 1.24
CA ASN A 118 6.87 -8.22 -0.14
C ASN A 118 6.40 -9.27 -1.16
N SER A 119 6.74 -10.55 -0.95
CA SER A 119 6.23 -11.65 -1.78
C SER A 119 4.71 -11.82 -1.66
N GLN A 120 4.15 -11.68 -0.45
CA GLN A 120 2.70 -11.72 -0.23
C GLN A 120 1.99 -10.52 -0.84
N VAL A 121 2.54 -9.31 -0.69
CA VAL A 121 2.02 -8.10 -1.34
C VAL A 121 1.98 -8.32 -2.86
N ARG A 122 3.07 -8.78 -3.47
CA ARG A 122 3.10 -9.08 -4.91
C ARG A 122 2.00 -10.06 -5.33
N ARG A 123 1.81 -11.17 -4.61
CA ARG A 123 0.73 -12.14 -4.91
C ARG A 123 -0.66 -11.53 -4.74
N ALA A 124 -0.87 -10.74 -3.68
CA ALA A 124 -2.12 -10.02 -3.44
C ALA A 124 -2.43 -9.04 -4.58
N ARG A 125 -1.42 -8.30 -5.05
CA ARG A 125 -1.52 -7.41 -6.22
C ARG A 125 -1.86 -8.17 -7.49
N GLU A 126 -1.18 -9.28 -7.76
CA GLU A 126 -1.48 -10.13 -8.92
C GLU A 126 -2.91 -10.68 -8.87
N GLN A 127 -3.37 -11.14 -7.70
CA GLN A 127 -4.74 -11.61 -7.50
C GLN A 127 -5.77 -10.50 -7.72
N TYR A 128 -5.54 -9.32 -7.14
CA TYR A 128 -6.40 -8.16 -7.30
C TYR A 128 -6.48 -7.73 -8.77
N LEU A 129 -5.33 -7.55 -9.45
CA LEU A 129 -5.29 -7.11 -10.83
C LEU A 129 -5.98 -8.09 -11.80
N ARG A 130 -6.10 -9.37 -11.44
CA ARG A 130 -6.88 -10.36 -12.19
C ARG A 130 -8.39 -10.19 -12.03
N SER A 131 -8.89 -9.51 -11.01
CA SER A 131 -10.33 -9.25 -10.83
C SER A 131 -10.77 -7.93 -11.47
N VAL A 132 -9.88 -6.95 -11.59
CA VAL A 132 -10.17 -5.63 -12.19
C VAL A 132 -10.44 -5.77 -13.69
N ARG A 133 -11.52 -5.14 -14.18
CA ARG A 133 -11.93 -5.19 -15.59
C ARG A 133 -12.17 -3.78 -16.13
N TYR A 134 -11.38 -3.38 -17.13
CA TYR A 134 -11.61 -2.12 -17.82
C TYR A 134 -13.05 -2.02 -18.35
N GLY A 135 -13.69 -0.88 -18.14
CA GLY A 135 -15.09 -0.66 -18.51
C GLY A 135 -16.11 -1.17 -17.49
N ASN A 136 -15.69 -1.83 -16.41
CA ASN A 136 -16.57 -2.23 -15.32
C ASN A 136 -16.17 -1.56 -13.99
N PRO A 137 -16.70 -0.37 -13.67
CA PRO A 137 -16.33 0.39 -12.48
C PRO A 137 -16.60 -0.32 -11.15
N SER A 138 -17.52 -1.29 -11.10
CA SER A 138 -17.80 -2.03 -9.86
C SER A 138 -16.62 -2.92 -9.44
N THR A 139 -15.65 -3.15 -10.34
CA THR A 139 -14.44 -3.91 -10.06
C THR A 139 -13.28 -3.04 -9.55
N TYR A 140 -13.45 -1.72 -9.51
CA TYR A 140 -12.40 -0.77 -9.12
C TYR A 140 -12.46 -0.48 -7.62
N ALA A 141 -12.31 -1.53 -6.80
CA ALA A 141 -12.57 -1.44 -5.37
C ALA A 141 -11.64 -0.45 -4.65
N LEU A 142 -10.36 -0.35 -5.05
CA LEU A 142 -9.41 0.57 -4.42
C LEU A 142 -9.73 2.03 -4.77
N TYR A 143 -10.10 2.29 -6.02
CA TYR A 143 -10.58 3.61 -6.44
C TYR A 143 -11.83 4.02 -5.65
N LEU A 144 -12.83 3.14 -5.57
CA LEU A 144 -14.12 3.44 -4.93
C LEU A 144 -14.00 3.73 -3.42
N GLU A 145 -12.91 3.32 -2.78
CA GLU A 145 -12.73 3.47 -1.34
C GLU A 145 -12.25 4.87 -0.92
N TYR A 146 -11.39 5.52 -1.73
CA TYR A 146 -10.76 6.80 -1.37
C TYR A 146 -10.87 7.90 -2.43
N TYR A 147 -11.26 7.56 -3.66
CA TYR A 147 -11.26 8.51 -4.78
C TYR A 147 -12.65 8.73 -5.33
N THR A 148 -12.88 9.95 -5.81
CA THR A 148 -14.18 10.37 -6.31
C THR A 148 -14.21 10.47 -7.83
N TYR A 149 -15.41 10.66 -8.38
CA TYR A 149 -15.57 11.00 -9.80
C TYR A 149 -14.79 12.27 -10.18
N ASN A 150 -14.80 13.28 -9.30
CA ASN A 150 -14.12 14.54 -9.55
C ASN A 150 -12.60 14.38 -9.58
N ASP A 151 -12.03 13.50 -8.75
CA ASP A 151 -10.60 13.18 -8.80
C ASP A 151 -10.24 12.54 -10.15
N ALA A 152 -11.01 11.55 -10.59
CA ALA A 152 -10.81 10.93 -11.90
C ALA A 152 -10.99 11.92 -13.06
N ARG A 153 -11.98 12.81 -12.97
CA ARG A 153 -12.21 13.87 -13.96
C ARG A 153 -11.01 14.82 -14.05
N ARG A 154 -10.50 15.29 -12.92
CA ARG A 154 -9.33 16.19 -12.85
C ARG A 154 -8.08 15.54 -13.42
N LEU A 155 -7.82 14.28 -13.08
CA LEU A 155 -6.69 13.55 -13.67
C LEU A 155 -6.87 13.37 -15.18
N ALA A 156 -8.08 13.04 -15.64
CA ALA A 156 -8.36 12.96 -17.06
C ALA A 156 -8.12 14.31 -17.76
N GLN A 157 -8.48 15.43 -17.14
CA GLN A 157 -8.22 16.76 -17.70
C GLN A 157 -6.72 17.08 -17.77
N LEU A 158 -6.00 16.82 -16.67
CA LEU A 158 -4.55 16.99 -16.58
C LEU A 158 -3.82 16.15 -17.65
N TRP A 159 -4.16 14.88 -17.79
CA TRP A 159 -3.47 13.96 -18.71
C TRP A 159 -3.82 14.19 -20.19
N ASN A 160 -4.93 14.86 -20.48
CA ASN A 160 -5.40 15.11 -21.84
C ASN A 160 -5.36 16.59 -22.24
N ASN A 161 -4.67 17.44 -21.46
CA ASN A 161 -4.48 18.87 -21.73
C ASN A 161 -5.79 19.66 -21.94
N GLY A 162 -6.78 19.46 -21.08
CA GLY A 162 -8.03 20.25 -21.13
C GLY A 162 -9.27 19.41 -20.85
N ASN A 163 -10.35 19.65 -21.60
CA ASN A 163 -11.63 18.99 -21.35
C ASN A 163 -11.54 17.47 -21.51
N ALA A 164 -11.98 16.75 -20.48
CA ALA A 164 -12.00 15.29 -20.48
C ALA A 164 -13.34 14.74 -20.99
N SER A 165 -13.28 13.85 -21.97
CA SER A 165 -14.43 13.06 -22.43
C SER A 165 -14.84 11.99 -21.39
N PRO A 166 -16.09 11.49 -21.40
CA PRO A 166 -16.52 10.42 -20.51
C PRO A 166 -15.62 9.17 -20.55
N ARG A 167 -15.08 8.86 -21.73
CA ARG A 167 -14.13 7.75 -21.92
C ARG A 167 -12.82 8.01 -21.16
N GLN A 168 -12.21 9.19 -21.31
CA GLN A 168 -10.97 9.54 -20.61
C GLN A 168 -11.15 9.55 -19.09
N ILE A 169 -12.34 9.94 -18.60
CA ILE A 169 -12.66 9.86 -17.17
C ILE A 169 -12.73 8.39 -16.71
N ALA A 170 -13.32 7.50 -17.50
CA ALA A 170 -13.35 6.07 -17.20
C ALA A 170 -11.94 5.44 -17.21
N GLU A 171 -11.09 5.86 -18.15
CA GLU A 171 -9.66 5.49 -18.21
C GLU A 171 -8.91 5.98 -16.96
N ALA A 172 -9.20 7.20 -16.48
CA ALA A 172 -8.60 7.71 -15.26
C ALA A 172 -9.01 6.93 -14.00
N LYS A 173 -10.29 6.55 -13.87
CA LYS A 173 -10.74 5.67 -12.77
C LYS A 173 -9.97 4.36 -12.73
N TYR A 174 -9.84 3.72 -13.89
CA TYR A 174 -9.11 2.46 -14.03
C TYR A 174 -7.61 2.63 -13.74
N ALA A 175 -7.01 3.73 -14.21
CA ALA A 175 -5.60 4.03 -13.97
C ALA A 175 -5.30 4.31 -12.49
N ILE A 176 -6.19 5.04 -11.79
CA ILE A 176 -6.09 5.23 -10.34
C ILE A 176 -6.11 3.86 -9.66
N ASP A 177 -7.17 3.07 -9.89
CA ASP A 177 -7.35 1.78 -9.22
C ASP A 177 -6.14 0.84 -9.38
N ARG A 178 -5.66 0.68 -10.62
CA ARG A 178 -4.47 -0.13 -10.91
C ARG A 178 -3.20 0.49 -10.33
N GLY A 179 -3.07 1.81 -10.35
CA GLY A 179 -1.92 2.49 -9.78
C GLY A 179 -1.82 2.26 -8.28
N LEU A 180 -2.94 2.31 -7.55
CA LEU A 180 -3.00 1.98 -6.12
C LEU A 180 -2.58 0.53 -5.87
N ALA A 181 -3.11 -0.41 -6.66
CA ALA A 181 -2.71 -1.81 -6.57
C ALA A 181 -1.21 -2.00 -6.84
N LEU A 182 -0.61 -1.22 -7.74
CA LEU A 182 0.82 -1.33 -8.07
C LEU A 182 1.74 -0.60 -7.09
N GLY A 183 1.20 0.12 -6.10
CA GLY A 183 1.96 0.92 -5.14
C GLY A 183 2.36 2.31 -5.67
N ASN A 184 1.67 2.81 -6.69
CA ASN A 184 1.91 4.13 -7.32
C ASN A 184 1.08 5.25 -6.67
N TYR A 185 0.79 5.15 -5.36
CA TYR A 185 -0.02 6.13 -4.64
C TYR A 185 0.57 7.54 -4.70
N ASP A 186 1.87 7.69 -4.44
CA ASP A 186 2.54 9.00 -4.45
C ASP A 186 2.40 9.71 -5.80
N PHE A 187 2.49 8.95 -6.90
CA PHE A 187 2.30 9.48 -8.25
C PHE A 187 0.85 9.96 -8.48
N ILE A 188 -0.14 9.20 -8.00
CA ILE A 188 -1.56 9.56 -8.11
C ILE A 188 -1.83 10.85 -7.31
N GLU A 189 -1.36 10.93 -6.07
CA GLU A 189 -1.54 12.10 -5.22
C GLU A 189 -0.82 13.33 -5.76
N ALA A 190 0.42 13.19 -6.23
CA ALA A 190 1.15 14.30 -6.85
C ALA A 190 0.43 14.79 -8.12
N SER A 191 -0.11 13.87 -8.93
CA SER A 191 -0.89 14.21 -10.11
C SER A 191 -2.18 14.94 -9.75
N LEU A 192 -2.91 14.48 -8.71
CA LEU A 192 -4.13 15.14 -8.24
C LEU A 192 -3.84 16.52 -7.67
N LYS A 193 -2.76 16.67 -6.90
CA LYS A 193 -2.32 17.96 -6.37
C LYS A 193 -2.08 18.95 -7.51
N ARG A 194 -1.39 18.53 -8.58
CA ARG A 194 -1.19 19.37 -9.77
C ARG A 194 -2.49 19.66 -10.49
N ALA A 195 -3.37 18.68 -10.68
CA ALA A 195 -4.64 18.87 -11.35
C ALA A 195 -5.55 19.88 -10.62
N ARG A 196 -5.52 19.90 -9.28
CA ARG A 196 -6.25 20.89 -8.46
C ARG A 196 -5.74 22.33 -8.60
N GLN A 197 -4.53 22.52 -9.13
CA GLN A 197 -3.95 23.86 -9.38
C GLN A 197 -4.28 24.39 -10.79
N MET A 198 -4.94 23.57 -11.63
CA MET A 198 -5.37 23.95 -12.97
C MET A 198 -6.83 24.45 -13.02
N ASP A 199 -7.57 24.28 -11.91
CA ASP A 199 -8.91 24.86 -11.68
C ASP A 199 -8.77 26.36 -11.34
#